data_AF-A0A936X0E1-F1
#
_entry.id   AF-A0A936X0E1-F1
#
_cell.length_a   1.000
_cell.length_b   1.000
_cell.length_c   1.000
_cell.angle_alpha   90.00
_cell.angle_beta   90.00
_cell.angle_gamma   90.00
#
_symmetry.space_group_name_H-M   'P 1'
#
loop_
_entity.id
_entity.type
_entity.pdbx_description
1 polymer ?
#
loop_
_entity_poly.entity_id
_entity_poly.type
_entity_poly.pdbx_seq_one_letter_code
_entity_poly.pdbx_strand_id
1 'polypeptide(L)'
;MNDSNFSSEIEKVFKEALLTADRIIAEANAIKEQALKEKDEAIEIHRKAEWESETLHEKYFEERKKQLIETGRIEQMRQLVLHHLSRGASVAEVEHWLRVPSDFIEQIKEVMERANKFNSLPIPELEGHPKIKYDNQGRGGYVEFSNDKTQFKLWWEFAASPAVVIMEIPSETEWEKWTGFSKEQRNEVLKYIGAVVVRDQLSSGGEFVIGEQVMTFYGK
;
A
#
# COMPACT_ATOMS: atom_id res chain seq x y z
N MET A 1 12.29 44.48 -81.95
CA MET A 1 13.19 43.72 -81.06
C MET A 1 13.81 42.62 -81.90
N ASN A 2 15.14 42.47 -81.86
CA ASN A 2 15.83 41.41 -82.61
C ASN A 2 15.54 40.06 -81.96
N ASP A 3 14.96 39.11 -82.69
CA ASP A 3 14.64 37.76 -82.20
C ASP A 3 15.85 37.03 -81.60
N SER A 4 17.06 37.36 -82.07
CA SER A 4 18.33 36.86 -81.53
C SER A 4 18.58 37.26 -80.06
N ASN A 5 18.12 38.43 -79.61
CA ASN A 5 18.36 38.87 -78.22
C ASN A 5 17.42 38.13 -77.26
N PHE A 6 16.17 37.92 -77.65
CA PHE A 6 15.18 37.18 -76.87
C PHE A 6 15.57 35.71 -76.68
N SER A 7 16.07 35.05 -77.73
CA SER A 7 16.56 33.67 -77.65
C SER A 7 17.72 33.52 -76.66
N SER A 8 18.64 34.49 -76.63
CA SER A 8 19.80 34.45 -75.73
C SER A 8 19.43 34.66 -74.25
N GLU A 9 18.41 35.49 -74.00
CA GLU A 9 17.91 35.79 -72.66
C GLU A 9 17.14 34.60 -72.09
N ILE A 10 16.33 33.93 -72.92
CA ILE A 10 15.68 32.67 -72.57
C ILE A 10 16.72 31.58 -72.23
N GLU A 11 17.75 31.42 -73.06
CA GLU A 11 18.80 30.41 -72.79
C GLU A 11 19.52 30.68 -71.46
N LYS A 12 19.76 31.95 -71.14
CA LYS A 12 20.36 32.35 -69.86
C LYS A 12 19.45 32.01 -68.68
N VAL A 13 18.16 32.33 -68.75
CA VAL A 13 17.19 32.01 -67.70
C VAL A 13 17.07 30.50 -67.49
N PHE A 14 17.06 29.71 -68.55
CA PHE A 14 17.04 28.24 -68.43
C PHE A 14 18.31 27.70 -67.77
N LYS A 15 19.49 28.23 -68.11
CA LYS A 15 20.75 27.83 -67.46
C LYS A 15 20.77 28.21 -65.98
N GLU A 16 20.31 29.40 -65.62
CA GLU A 16 20.19 29.83 -64.22
C GLU A 16 19.19 28.97 -63.43
N ALA A 17 18.07 28.60 -64.06
CA ALA A 17 17.07 27.71 -63.45
C ALA A 17 17.62 26.29 -63.22
N LEU A 18 18.38 25.74 -64.18
CA LEU A 18 19.04 24.44 -64.03
C LEU A 18 20.08 24.46 -62.90
N LEU A 19 20.94 25.49 -62.85
CA LEU A 19 21.91 25.63 -61.76
C LEU A 19 21.24 25.77 -60.39
N THR A 20 20.11 26.47 -60.33
CA THR A 20 19.32 26.61 -59.10
C THR A 20 18.70 25.27 -58.69
N ALA A 21 18.18 24.50 -59.64
CA ALA A 21 17.63 23.16 -59.39
C ALA A 21 18.72 22.19 -58.89
N ASP A 22 19.90 22.19 -59.51
CA ASP A 22 21.04 21.37 -59.07
C ASP A 22 21.47 21.71 -57.64
N ARG A 23 21.51 23.01 -57.29
CA ARG A 23 21.81 23.46 -55.93
C ARG A 23 20.75 22.97 -54.92
N ILE A 24 19.47 23.09 -55.25
CA ILE A 24 18.38 22.61 -54.38
C ILE A 24 18.48 21.09 -54.16
N ILE A 25 18.80 20.32 -55.22
CA ILE A 25 18.97 18.87 -55.11
C ILE A 25 20.18 18.54 -54.20
N ALA A 26 21.29 19.25 -54.35
CA ALA A 26 22.47 19.07 -53.50
C ALA A 26 22.17 19.39 -52.02
N GLU A 27 21.49 20.51 -51.76
CA GLU A 27 21.05 20.90 -50.41
C GLU A 27 20.08 19.88 -49.81
N ALA A 28 19.09 19.42 -50.58
CA ALA A 28 18.13 18.41 -50.15
C ALA A 28 18.81 17.07 -49.80
N ASN A 29 19.80 16.65 -50.58
CA ASN A 29 20.58 15.45 -50.30
C ASN A 29 21.42 15.60 -49.02
N ALA A 30 22.06 16.76 -48.82
CA ALA A 30 22.82 17.04 -47.59
C ALA A 30 21.93 17.02 -46.35
N ILE A 31 20.74 17.64 -46.41
CA ILE A 31 19.75 17.60 -45.32
C ILE A 31 19.29 16.17 -45.05
N LYS A 32 19.02 15.39 -46.11
CA LYS A 32 18.62 13.99 -45.97
C LYS A 32 19.71 13.15 -45.29
N GLU A 33 20.97 13.32 -45.68
CA GLU A 33 22.10 12.62 -45.06
C GLU A 33 22.28 12.99 -43.59
N GLN A 34 22.13 14.28 -43.25
CA GLN A 34 22.17 14.73 -41.86
C GLN A 34 21.01 14.12 -41.05
N ALA A 35 19.79 14.17 -41.57
CA ALA A 35 18.61 13.61 -40.91
C ALA A 35 18.73 12.08 -40.69
N LEU A 36 19.38 11.36 -41.61
CA LEU A 36 19.66 9.93 -41.43
C LEU A 36 20.66 9.69 -40.30
N LYS A 37 21.73 10.48 -40.20
CA LYS A 37 22.69 10.39 -39.09
C LYS A 37 22.04 10.67 -37.75
N GLU A 38 21.27 11.76 -37.65
CA GLU A 38 20.54 12.12 -36.43
C GLU A 38 19.52 11.03 -36.05
N LYS A 39 18.84 10.43 -37.03
CA LYS A 39 17.94 9.30 -36.79
C LYS A 39 18.69 8.07 -36.25
N ASP A 40 19.81 7.71 -36.84
CA ASP A 40 20.59 6.55 -36.40
C ASP A 40 21.16 6.76 -34.99
N GLU A 41 21.63 7.97 -34.67
CA GLU A 41 22.06 8.36 -33.32
C GLU A 41 20.91 8.30 -32.31
N ALA A 42 19.72 8.78 -32.69
CA ALA A 42 18.52 8.71 -31.84
C ALA A 42 18.09 7.27 -31.57
N ILE A 43 18.18 6.37 -32.56
CA ILE A 43 17.89 4.94 -32.39
C ILE A 43 18.86 4.31 -31.39
N GLU A 44 20.16 4.59 -31.50
CA GLU A 44 21.15 4.02 -30.58
C GLU A 44 20.99 4.55 -29.14
N ILE A 45 20.67 5.84 -28.98
CA ILE A 45 20.36 6.41 -27.66
C ILE A 45 19.11 5.74 -27.06
N HIS A 46 18.05 5.59 -27.85
CA HIS A 46 16.81 4.94 -27.41
C HIS A 46 17.07 3.50 -26.98
N ARG A 47 17.79 2.73 -27.81
CA ARG A 47 18.13 1.33 -27.53
C ARG A 47 18.93 1.20 -26.24
N LYS A 48 19.88 2.10 -26.00
CA LYS A 48 20.66 2.11 -24.76
C LYS A 48 19.77 2.43 -23.55
N ALA A 49 18.88 3.41 -23.67
CA ALA A 49 17.95 3.78 -22.61
C ALA A 49 16.96 2.65 -22.28
N GLU A 50 16.44 1.96 -23.30
CA GLU A 50 15.59 0.77 -23.12
C GLU A 50 16.33 -0.33 -22.36
N TRP A 51 17.54 -0.67 -22.80
CA TRP A 51 18.33 -1.71 -22.14
C TRP A 51 18.68 -1.37 -20.68
N GLU A 52 19.07 -0.13 -20.40
CA GLU A 52 19.33 0.34 -19.03
C GLU A 52 18.05 0.30 -18.17
N SER A 53 16.91 0.70 -18.75
CA SER A 53 15.61 0.66 -18.09
C SER A 53 15.18 -0.77 -17.76
N GLU A 54 15.24 -1.69 -18.73
CA GLU A 54 14.90 -3.10 -18.53
C GLU A 54 15.77 -3.73 -17.44
N THR A 55 17.08 -3.50 -17.49
CA THR A 55 18.02 -4.01 -16.49
C THR A 55 17.72 -3.47 -15.09
N LEU A 56 17.34 -2.19 -14.98
CA LEU A 56 16.98 -1.56 -13.71
C LEU A 56 15.66 -2.12 -13.17
N HIS A 57 14.65 -2.28 -14.03
CA HIS A 57 13.36 -2.86 -13.65
C HIS A 57 13.54 -4.29 -13.18
N GLU A 58 14.27 -5.13 -13.91
CA GLU A 58 14.51 -6.52 -13.54
C GLU A 58 15.18 -6.65 -12.17
N LYS A 59 16.22 -5.84 -11.89
CA LYS A 59 16.86 -5.80 -10.57
C LYS A 59 15.88 -5.38 -9.48
N TYR A 60 15.13 -4.31 -9.70
CA TYR A 60 14.15 -3.82 -8.73
C TYR A 60 13.07 -4.88 -8.44
N PHE A 61 12.54 -5.52 -9.48
CA PHE A 61 11.53 -6.56 -9.34
C PHE A 61 12.06 -7.77 -8.58
N GLU A 62 13.26 -8.26 -8.89
CA GLU A 62 13.85 -9.40 -8.21
C GLU A 62 14.19 -9.10 -6.74
N GLU A 63 14.69 -7.91 -6.43
CA GLU A 63 14.93 -7.48 -5.04
C GLU A 63 13.62 -7.37 -4.26
N ARG A 64 12.60 -6.71 -4.82
CA ARG A 64 11.28 -6.58 -4.18
C ARG A 64 10.59 -7.92 -4.00
N LYS A 65 10.69 -8.81 -4.98
CA LYS A 65 10.13 -10.16 -4.90
C LYS A 65 10.76 -10.96 -3.76
N LYS A 66 12.09 -10.90 -3.60
CA LYS A 66 12.78 -11.55 -2.47
C LYS A 66 12.31 -10.99 -1.13
N GLN A 67 12.20 -9.67 -1.02
CA GLN A 67 11.68 -9.02 0.20
C GLN A 67 10.25 -9.49 0.51
N LEU A 68 9.35 -9.47 -0.48
CA LEU A 68 7.96 -9.90 -0.30
C LEU A 68 7.85 -11.37 0.13
N ILE A 69 8.63 -12.26 -0.49
CA ILE A 69 8.66 -13.67 -0.13
C ILE A 69 9.14 -13.83 1.31
N GLU A 70 10.21 -13.13 1.70
CA GLU A 70 10.76 -13.24 3.06
C GLU A 70 9.81 -12.65 4.11
N THR A 71 9.18 -11.51 3.83
CA THR A 71 8.15 -10.94 4.69
C THR A 71 6.95 -11.89 4.83
N GLY A 72 6.49 -12.48 3.72
CA GLY A 72 5.41 -13.47 3.74
C GLY A 72 5.77 -14.71 4.57
N ARG A 73 7.00 -15.20 4.44
CA ARG A 73 7.52 -16.34 5.21
C ARG A 73 7.55 -16.03 6.71
N ILE A 74 8.04 -14.85 7.10
CA ILE A 74 8.10 -14.41 8.50
C ILE A 74 6.69 -14.30 9.09
N GLU A 75 5.74 -13.75 8.34
CA GLU A 75 4.37 -13.58 8.82
C GLU A 75 3.65 -14.93 8.99
N GLN A 76 3.80 -15.85 8.04
CA GLN A 76 3.31 -17.22 8.19
C GLN A 76 3.91 -17.90 9.42
N MET A 77 5.21 -17.71 9.65
CA MET A 77 5.89 -18.26 10.81
C MET A 77 5.33 -17.68 12.13
N ARG A 78 5.10 -16.38 12.17
CA ARG A 78 4.46 -15.71 13.31
C ARG A 78 3.08 -16.30 13.59
N GLN A 79 2.27 -16.55 12.56
CA GLN A 79 0.95 -17.14 12.70
C GLN A 79 1.00 -18.57 13.24
N LEU A 80 1.93 -19.40 12.76
CA LEU A 80 2.11 -20.76 13.27
C LEU A 80 2.55 -20.76 14.74
N VAL A 81 3.51 -19.90 15.11
CA VAL A 81 3.94 -19.73 16.50
C VAL A 81 2.75 -19.33 17.38
N LEU A 82 2.01 -18.30 16.98
CA LEU A 82 0.83 -17.81 17.70
C LEU A 82 -0.21 -18.93 17.87
N HIS A 83 -0.48 -19.70 16.82
CA HIS A 83 -1.41 -20.81 16.88
C HIS A 83 -1.00 -21.86 17.91
N HIS A 84 0.28 -22.27 17.95
CA HIS A 84 0.75 -23.25 18.92
C HIS A 84 0.76 -22.71 20.35
N LEU A 85 1.24 -21.48 20.56
CA LEU A 85 1.22 -20.83 21.87
C LEU A 85 -0.21 -20.69 22.42
N SER A 86 -1.17 -20.33 21.57
CA SER A 86 -2.59 -20.19 21.96
C SER A 86 -3.22 -21.51 22.44
N ARG A 87 -2.66 -22.64 22.00
CA ARG A 87 -3.06 -24.00 22.40
C ARG A 87 -2.30 -24.54 23.61
N GLY A 88 -1.45 -23.71 24.24
CA GLY A 88 -0.72 -24.05 25.45
C GLY A 88 0.63 -24.74 25.20
N ALA A 89 1.16 -24.74 23.98
CA ALA A 89 2.51 -25.22 23.73
C ALA A 89 3.55 -24.33 24.42
N SER A 90 4.61 -24.95 24.94
CA SER A 90 5.74 -24.23 25.52
C SER A 90 6.66 -23.64 24.44
N VAL A 91 7.45 -22.63 24.81
CA VAL A 91 8.44 -22.01 23.90
C VAL A 91 9.40 -23.04 23.34
N ALA A 92 9.89 -23.97 24.18
CA ALA A 92 10.81 -25.03 23.77
C ALA A 92 10.20 -26.01 22.76
N GLU A 93 8.90 -26.34 22.89
CA GLU A 93 8.21 -27.20 21.92
C GLU A 93 8.05 -26.51 20.57
N VAL A 94 7.64 -25.24 20.58
CA VAL A 94 7.46 -24.47 19.35
C VAL A 94 8.80 -24.23 18.64
N GLU A 95 9.85 -23.91 19.39
CA GLU A 95 11.22 -23.81 18.88
C GLU A 95 11.64 -25.11 18.20
N HIS A 96 11.40 -26.25 18.84
CA HIS A 96 11.74 -27.56 18.30
C HIS A 96 10.95 -27.89 17.01
N TRP A 97 9.64 -27.67 16.99
CA TRP A 97 8.78 -28.02 15.86
C TRP A 97 9.00 -27.11 14.64
N LEU A 98 9.07 -25.80 14.86
CA LEU A 98 9.16 -24.82 13.78
C LEU A 98 10.60 -24.43 13.44
N ARG A 99 11.58 -24.83 14.26
CA ARG A 99 13.00 -24.48 14.12
C ARG A 99 13.21 -22.97 14.04
N VAL A 100 12.49 -22.22 14.87
CA VAL A 100 12.58 -20.76 14.97
C VAL A 100 13.31 -20.36 16.24
N PRO A 101 14.05 -19.24 16.25
CA PRO A 101 14.74 -18.78 17.45
C PRO A 101 13.79 -18.51 18.62
N SER A 102 14.23 -18.83 19.84
CA SER A 102 13.50 -18.55 21.09
C SER A 102 13.05 -17.08 21.19
N ASP A 103 13.93 -16.14 20.86
CA ASP A 103 13.67 -14.70 20.96
C ASP A 103 12.48 -14.27 20.08
N PHE A 104 12.31 -14.89 18.92
CA PHE A 104 11.18 -14.63 18.03
C PHE A 104 9.86 -15.11 18.65
N ILE A 105 9.88 -16.27 19.30
CA ILE A 105 8.72 -16.82 20.00
C ILE A 105 8.37 -15.97 21.21
N GLU A 106 9.37 -15.55 21.99
CA GLU A 106 9.18 -14.70 23.17
C GLU A 106 8.55 -13.36 22.81
N GLN A 107 9.00 -12.70 21.74
CA GLN A 107 8.37 -11.47 21.25
C GLN A 107 6.88 -11.66 20.91
N ILE A 108 6.52 -12.80 20.29
CA ILE A 108 5.12 -13.11 19.97
C ILE A 108 4.34 -13.36 21.25
N LYS A 109 4.92 -14.10 22.20
CA LYS A 109 4.31 -14.36 23.50
C LYS A 109 4.04 -13.06 24.27
N GLU A 110 4.98 -12.11 24.29
CA GLU A 110 4.78 -10.79 24.90
C GLU A 110 3.64 -10.00 24.24
N VAL A 111 3.51 -10.06 22.91
CA VAL A 111 2.38 -9.46 22.20
C VAL A 111 1.07 -10.13 22.61
N MET A 112 1.04 -11.46 22.69
CA MET A 112 -0.13 -12.23 23.11
C MET A 112 -0.52 -11.95 24.57
N GLU A 113 0.43 -11.89 25.49
CA GLU A 113 0.17 -11.58 26.90
C GLU A 113 -0.35 -10.16 27.08
N ARG A 114 0.22 -9.21 26.31
CA ARG A 114 -0.33 -7.86 26.23
C ARG A 114 -1.78 -7.89 25.75
N ALA A 115 -2.08 -8.57 24.65
CA ALA A 115 -3.44 -8.69 24.10
C ALA A 115 -4.43 -9.38 25.07
N ASN A 116 -4.03 -10.50 25.69
CA ASN A 116 -4.87 -11.27 26.61
C ASN A 116 -5.25 -10.51 27.88
N LYS A 117 -4.39 -9.58 28.34
CA LYS A 117 -4.71 -8.65 29.43
C LYS A 117 -5.94 -7.78 29.10
N PHE A 118 -6.28 -7.61 27.82
CA PHE A 118 -7.45 -6.84 27.38
C PHE A 118 -8.69 -7.71 27.12
N ASN A 119 -8.52 -9.00 26.78
CA ASN A 119 -9.61 -9.90 26.35
C ASN A 119 -10.33 -10.65 27.49
N SER A 120 -9.70 -10.80 28.66
CA SER A 120 -10.26 -11.56 29.80
C SER A 120 -10.92 -10.68 30.87
N LEU A 121 -10.95 -9.36 30.69
CA LEU A 121 -11.58 -8.45 31.63
C LEU A 121 -13.11 -8.46 31.43
N PRO A 122 -13.90 -8.44 32.52
CA PRO A 122 -15.33 -8.15 32.41
C PRO A 122 -15.51 -6.86 31.62
N ILE A 123 -16.53 -6.80 30.77
CA ILE A 123 -16.88 -5.60 30.00
C ILE A 123 -16.93 -4.44 30.99
N PRO A 124 -16.04 -3.43 30.87
CA PRO A 124 -15.99 -2.37 31.86
C PRO A 124 -17.33 -1.63 31.87
N GLU A 125 -17.90 -1.42 33.05
CA GLU A 125 -19.07 -0.56 33.19
C GLU A 125 -18.65 0.88 32.94
N LEU A 126 -18.94 1.40 31.75
CA LEU A 126 -18.73 2.82 31.46
C LEU A 126 -19.91 3.64 32.00
N GLU A 127 -19.61 4.80 32.55
CA GLU A 127 -20.63 5.77 32.97
C GLU A 127 -21.44 6.30 31.78
N GLY A 128 -22.71 6.63 32.04
CA GLY A 128 -23.57 7.37 31.12
C GLY A 128 -24.28 6.50 30.08
N HIS A 129 -24.64 5.26 30.42
CA HIS A 129 -25.45 4.37 29.56
C HIS A 129 -24.87 4.20 28.14
N PRO A 130 -23.67 3.61 28.01
CA PRO A 130 -23.02 3.42 26.72
C PRO A 130 -23.88 2.56 25.77
N LYS A 131 -23.93 2.96 24.50
CA LYS A 131 -24.62 2.26 23.41
C LYS A 131 -23.74 2.23 22.18
N ILE A 132 -23.82 1.11 21.47
CA ILE A 132 -23.19 0.92 20.16
C ILE A 132 -24.28 0.81 19.09
N LYS A 133 -24.06 1.46 17.95
CA LYS A 133 -24.83 1.26 16.72
C LYS A 133 -23.89 0.93 15.56
N TYR A 134 -24.42 0.21 14.59
CA TYR A 134 -23.69 -0.21 13.39
C TYR A 134 -24.32 0.43 12.17
N ASP A 135 -23.50 1.11 11.38
CA ASP A 135 -23.82 1.56 10.02
C ASP A 135 -23.00 0.70 9.06
N ASN A 136 -23.66 -0.13 8.25
CA ASN A 136 -23.00 -1.06 7.34
C ASN A 136 -23.13 -0.55 5.90
N GLN A 137 -21.98 -0.33 5.26
CA GLN A 137 -21.84 0.18 3.90
C GLN A 137 -21.21 -0.85 2.95
N GLY A 138 -21.37 -2.15 3.26
CA GLY A 138 -20.92 -3.26 2.43
C GLY A 138 -19.62 -3.88 2.95
N ARG A 139 -18.47 -3.50 2.38
CA ARG A 139 -17.16 -4.00 2.82
C ARG A 139 -16.55 -3.27 4.01
N GLY A 140 -17.24 -2.24 4.47
CA GLY A 140 -16.89 -1.44 5.64
C GLY A 140 -18.09 -0.63 6.10
N GLY A 141 -17.86 0.25 7.05
CA GLY A 141 -18.90 1.10 7.62
C GLY A 141 -18.45 1.76 8.91
N TYR A 142 -19.40 2.14 9.76
CA TYR A 142 -19.12 2.81 11.02
C TYR A 142 -19.67 2.06 12.22
N VAL A 143 -18.89 2.06 13.30
CA VAL A 143 -19.35 1.74 14.66
C VAL A 143 -19.54 3.06 15.39
N GLU A 144 -20.77 3.38 15.74
CA GLU A 144 -21.10 4.58 16.49
C GLU A 144 -21.14 4.26 17.98
N PHE A 145 -20.30 4.93 18.76
CA PHE A 145 -20.36 4.93 20.21
C PHE A 145 -21.14 6.17 20.68
N SER A 146 -22.04 5.97 21.63
CA SER A 146 -22.72 7.08 22.32
C SER A 146 -22.91 6.77 23.79
N ASN A 147 -22.76 7.78 24.64
CA ASN A 147 -23.19 7.77 26.04
C ASN A 147 -23.78 9.16 26.38
N ASP A 148 -24.12 9.41 27.65
CA ASP A 148 -24.71 10.68 28.08
C ASP A 148 -23.75 11.89 27.92
N LYS A 149 -22.45 11.66 27.73
CA LYS A 149 -21.42 12.72 27.64
C LYS A 149 -20.96 13.00 26.21
N THR A 150 -20.86 11.98 25.35
CA THR A 150 -20.24 12.10 24.03
C THR A 150 -20.82 11.10 23.02
N GLN A 151 -20.61 11.40 21.74
CA GLN A 151 -20.88 10.51 20.63
C GLN A 151 -19.78 10.65 19.58
N PHE A 152 -19.26 9.52 19.09
CA PHE A 152 -18.30 9.49 17.99
C PHE A 152 -18.47 8.22 17.15
N LYS A 153 -17.84 8.21 15.98
CA LYS A 153 -17.89 7.08 15.04
C LYS A 153 -16.48 6.58 14.74
N LEU A 154 -16.35 5.27 14.59
CA LEU A 154 -15.11 4.60 14.21
C LEU A 154 -15.36 3.87 12.88
N TRP A 155 -14.52 4.12 11.88
CA TRP A 155 -14.58 3.40 10.61
C TRP A 155 -14.11 1.97 10.80
N TRP A 156 -14.76 1.02 10.13
CA TRP A 156 -14.33 -0.38 10.07
C TRP A 156 -14.37 -0.90 8.65
N GLU A 157 -13.56 -1.91 8.36
CA GLU A 157 -13.58 -2.65 7.10
C GLU A 157 -13.23 -4.12 7.28
N PHE A 158 -13.64 -4.96 6.34
CA PHE A 158 -13.22 -6.36 6.30
C PHE A 158 -11.73 -6.47 6.05
N ALA A 159 -11.06 -7.22 6.92
CA ALA A 159 -9.64 -7.52 6.79
C ALA A 159 -9.41 -8.78 5.97
N ALA A 160 -8.17 -8.96 5.51
CA ALA A 160 -7.75 -10.25 4.99
C ALA A 160 -7.51 -11.23 6.14
N SER A 161 -7.91 -12.49 5.95
CA SER A 161 -7.66 -13.60 6.88
C SER A 161 -6.20 -13.61 7.35
N PRO A 162 -5.91 -13.81 8.65
CA PRO A 162 -6.81 -14.34 9.68
C PRO A 162 -7.68 -13.31 10.40
N ALA A 163 -7.47 -12.01 10.17
CA ALA A 163 -8.33 -10.98 10.73
C ALA A 163 -9.67 -10.95 9.98
N VAL A 164 -10.75 -10.71 10.71
CA VAL A 164 -12.11 -10.58 10.14
C VAL A 164 -12.41 -9.11 9.85
N VAL A 165 -12.13 -8.23 10.81
CA VAL A 165 -12.41 -6.80 10.71
C VAL A 165 -11.23 -6.01 11.27
N ILE A 166 -10.90 -4.88 10.65
CA ILE A 166 -10.06 -3.84 11.24
C ILE A 166 -10.93 -2.60 11.44
N MET A 167 -10.80 -1.97 12.60
CA MET A 167 -11.48 -0.74 12.97
C MET A 167 -10.44 0.34 13.24
N GLU A 168 -10.57 1.49 12.59
CA GLU A 168 -9.71 2.65 12.85
C GLU A 168 -10.07 3.26 14.20
N ILE A 169 -9.04 3.56 15.01
CA ILE A 169 -9.17 4.20 16.31
C ILE A 169 -8.25 5.42 16.36
N PRO A 170 -8.64 6.53 17.01
CA PRO A 170 -7.75 7.66 17.18
C PRO A 170 -6.48 7.27 17.94
N SER A 171 -5.36 7.87 17.52
CA SER A 171 -4.10 7.80 18.25
C SER A 171 -4.25 8.36 19.67
N GLU A 172 -3.34 8.01 20.59
CA GLU A 172 -3.40 8.53 21.96
C GLU A 172 -3.32 10.06 22.03
N THR A 173 -2.62 10.69 21.09
CA THR A 173 -2.47 12.15 21.02
C THR A 173 -3.74 12.84 20.51
N GLU A 174 -4.53 12.17 19.69
CA GLU A 174 -5.76 12.72 19.09
C GLU A 174 -7.03 12.31 19.85
N TRP A 175 -6.92 11.31 20.73
CA TRP A 175 -8.04 10.67 21.43
C TRP A 175 -8.99 11.67 22.09
N GLU A 176 -8.47 12.54 22.95
CA GLU A 176 -9.29 13.48 23.73
C GLU A 176 -9.96 14.51 22.83
N LYS A 177 -9.27 14.98 21.79
CA LYS A 177 -9.81 15.92 20.81
C LYS A 177 -10.96 15.29 20.01
N TRP A 178 -10.84 14.01 19.66
CA TRP A 178 -11.81 13.31 18.82
C TRP A 178 -13.02 12.78 19.59
N THR A 179 -12.80 12.29 20.81
CA THR A 179 -13.82 11.54 21.56
C THR A 179 -14.37 12.32 22.75
N GLY A 180 -13.65 13.33 23.24
CA GLY A 180 -13.97 14.04 24.48
C GLY A 180 -13.65 13.25 25.76
N PHE A 181 -13.09 12.03 25.64
CA PHE A 181 -12.64 11.24 26.79
C PHE A 181 -11.18 11.54 27.12
N SER A 182 -10.82 11.42 28.40
CA SER A 182 -9.41 11.54 28.80
C SER A 182 -8.59 10.36 28.26
N LYS A 183 -7.27 10.55 28.19
CA LYS A 183 -6.36 9.48 27.72
C LYS A 183 -6.39 8.25 28.61
N GLU A 184 -6.61 8.44 29.91
CA GLU A 184 -6.72 7.36 30.90
C GLU A 184 -7.94 6.48 30.61
N GLN A 185 -9.03 7.07 30.10
CA GLN A 185 -10.27 6.38 29.76
C GLN A 185 -10.21 5.68 28.40
N ARG A 186 -9.23 5.99 27.54
CA ARG A 186 -9.10 5.43 26.19
C ARG A 186 -9.19 3.91 26.18
N ASN A 187 -8.38 3.28 27.02
CA ASN A 187 -8.29 1.83 27.03
C ASN A 187 -9.57 1.16 27.56
N GLU A 188 -10.31 1.82 28.45
CA GLU A 188 -11.58 1.29 28.96
C GLU A 188 -12.69 1.41 27.92
N VAL A 189 -12.78 2.56 27.24
CA VAL A 189 -13.77 2.80 26.18
C VAL A 189 -13.54 1.86 25.01
N LEU A 190 -12.29 1.73 24.54
CA LEU A 190 -11.94 0.82 23.45
C LEU A 190 -12.19 -0.64 23.82
N LYS A 191 -11.91 -1.04 25.07
CA LYS A 191 -12.26 -2.40 25.55
C LYS A 191 -13.75 -2.65 25.55
N TYR A 192 -14.55 -1.69 26.01
CA TYR A 192 -16.00 -1.80 25.94
C TYR A 192 -16.48 -1.98 24.50
N ILE A 193 -16.02 -1.12 23.57
CA ILE A 193 -16.39 -1.19 22.16
C ILE A 193 -15.99 -2.56 21.58
N GLY A 194 -14.73 -2.98 21.76
CA GLY A 194 -14.24 -4.25 21.25
C GLY A 194 -15.04 -5.44 21.76
N ALA A 195 -15.32 -5.49 23.06
CA ALA A 195 -16.09 -6.57 23.66
C ALA A 195 -17.55 -6.61 23.17
N VAL A 196 -18.19 -5.44 23.03
CA VAL A 196 -19.56 -5.35 22.47
C VAL A 196 -19.57 -5.77 21.01
N VAL A 197 -18.60 -5.35 20.20
CA VAL A 197 -18.48 -5.75 18.79
C VAL A 197 -18.28 -7.26 18.65
N VAL A 198 -17.39 -7.86 19.43
CA VAL A 198 -17.22 -9.32 19.43
C VAL A 198 -18.52 -10.03 19.79
N ARG A 199 -19.21 -9.58 20.83
CA ARG A 199 -20.48 -10.17 21.28
C ARG A 199 -21.59 -10.05 20.23
N ASP A 200 -21.71 -8.89 19.59
CA ASP A 200 -22.85 -8.55 18.74
C ASP A 200 -22.62 -8.96 17.27
N GLN A 201 -21.38 -8.94 16.78
CA GLN A 201 -21.05 -9.14 15.35
C GLN A 201 -20.30 -10.44 15.05
N LEU A 202 -19.64 -11.09 16.02
CA LEU A 202 -18.92 -12.35 15.79
C LEU A 202 -19.71 -13.54 16.35
N SER A 203 -20.47 -14.21 15.49
CA SER A 203 -21.41 -15.27 15.86
C SER A 203 -20.80 -16.49 16.56
N SER A 204 -19.54 -16.83 16.27
CA SER A 204 -18.80 -17.91 16.95
C SER A 204 -18.01 -17.42 18.18
N GLY A 205 -18.17 -16.14 18.54
CA GLY A 205 -17.23 -15.44 19.38
C GLY A 205 -15.93 -15.10 18.64
N GLY A 206 -15.02 -14.45 19.35
CA GLY A 206 -13.77 -14.00 18.77
C GLY A 206 -12.93 -13.29 19.80
N GLU A 207 -11.89 -12.64 19.32
CA GLU A 207 -11.00 -11.81 20.11
C GLU A 207 -10.67 -10.54 19.35
N PHE A 208 -10.18 -9.52 20.07
CA PHE A 208 -9.71 -8.30 19.45
C PHE A 208 -8.35 -7.89 20.02
N VAL A 209 -7.61 -7.11 19.25
CA VAL A 209 -6.32 -6.54 19.64
C VAL A 209 -6.39 -5.05 19.42
N ILE A 210 -6.11 -4.27 20.47
CA ILE A 210 -6.02 -2.81 20.40
C ILE A 210 -4.58 -2.44 20.04
N GLY A 211 -4.38 -1.90 18.84
CA GLY A 211 -3.14 -1.29 18.40
C GLY A 211 -3.08 0.21 18.69
N GLU A 212 -2.14 0.91 18.04
CA GLU A 212 -1.97 2.35 18.20
C GLU A 212 -3.10 3.14 17.52
N GLN A 213 -3.41 2.81 16.26
CA GLN A 213 -4.42 3.50 15.43
C GLN A 213 -5.46 2.55 14.84
N VAL A 214 -5.34 1.25 15.12
CA VAL A 214 -6.28 0.24 14.65
C VAL A 214 -6.63 -0.75 15.76
N MET A 215 -7.86 -1.23 15.75
CA MET A 215 -8.33 -2.37 16.52
C MET A 215 -8.65 -3.50 15.56
N THR A 216 -8.00 -4.64 15.72
CA THR A 216 -8.15 -5.79 14.83
C THR A 216 -8.97 -6.87 15.51
N PHE A 217 -9.95 -7.42 14.80
CA PHE A 217 -10.84 -8.47 15.28
C PHE A 217 -10.53 -9.80 14.58
N TYR A 218 -10.50 -10.86 15.36
CA TYR A 218 -10.26 -12.22 14.91
C TYR A 218 -11.45 -13.10 15.30
N GLY A 219 -11.93 -13.92 14.36
CA GLY A 219 -12.93 -14.94 14.64
C GLY A 219 -12.31 -16.16 15.33
N LYS A 220 -13.14 -16.92 16.05
CA LYS A 220 -12.77 -18.26 16.54
C LYS A 220 -12.78 -19.31 15.44
#